data_AF-A0AAW4MUL2-F1
#
_entry.id   AF-A0AAW4MUL2-F1
#
_cell.length_a   1.000
_cell.length_b   1.000
_cell.length_c   1.000
_cell.angle_alpha   90.00
_cell.angle_beta   90.00
_cell.angle_gamma   90.00
#
_symmetry.space_group_name_H-M   'P 1'
#
loop_
_entity.id
_entity.type
_entity.pdbx_description
1 polymer ?
#
loop_
_entity_poly.entity_id
_entity_poly.type
_entity_poly.pdbx_seq_one_letter_code
_entity_poly.pdbx_strand_id
1 'polypeptide(L)'
;MFISGLISVLSMEEINRTPAILLTRTIDKDHCIRFQSKYYFPVTENGDRRYFTRKTDCMVIESFDRQFLANIADKLYLMEEVPKHELVSKEFDAPKEAPKKEKKKHIPPMNHPWRKDSFANYAAKQSTVVVLMFDYH
;
A
#
# COMPACT_ATOMS: atom_id res chain seq x y z
N MET A 1 2.55 -2.37 30.83
CA MET A 1 1.08 -2.30 30.68
C MET A 1 0.51 -1.40 31.76
N PHE A 2 0.60 -0.07 31.64
CA PHE A 2 0.06 0.84 32.68
C PHE A 2 -0.45 2.17 32.10
N ILE A 3 -1.00 2.16 30.88
CA ILE A 3 -1.68 3.33 30.29
C ILE A 3 -3.01 2.89 29.62
N SER A 4 -3.66 1.82 30.09
CA SER A 4 -4.96 1.40 29.53
C SER A 4 -6.16 1.82 30.38
N GLY A 5 -5.95 2.28 31.63
CA GLY A 5 -7.04 2.56 32.57
C GLY A 5 -7.58 4.00 32.56
N LEU A 6 -6.83 4.97 32.03
CA LEU A 6 -7.18 6.40 32.15
C LEU A 6 -7.89 6.97 30.91
N ILE A 7 -7.95 6.20 29.82
CA ILE A 7 -8.48 6.66 28.52
C ILE A 7 -10.01 6.55 28.44
N SER A 8 -10.68 5.86 29.38
CA SER A 8 -12.12 5.55 29.29
C SER A 8 -13.08 6.71 29.65
N VAL A 9 -12.59 7.89 30.03
CA VAL A 9 -13.43 8.98 30.58
C VAL A 9 -13.59 10.15 29.61
N LEU A 10 -12.75 10.29 28.59
CA LEU A 10 -12.80 11.43 27.65
C LEU A 10 -13.43 11.00 26.33
N SER A 11 -14.35 11.82 25.81
CA SER A 11 -14.87 11.65 24.45
C SER A 11 -13.75 11.85 23.42
N MET A 12 -13.85 11.20 22.26
CA MET A 12 -12.84 11.33 21.19
C MET A 12 -12.62 12.79 20.77
N GLU A 13 -13.68 13.60 20.82
CA GLU A 13 -13.65 15.03 20.53
C GLU A 13 -12.84 15.84 21.55
N GLU A 14 -12.86 15.47 22.83
CA GLU A 14 -12.08 16.14 23.87
C GLU A 14 -10.60 15.78 23.81
N ILE A 15 -10.28 14.54 23.43
CA ILE A 15 -8.90 14.10 23.23
C ILE A 15 -8.28 14.82 22.02
N ASN A 16 -9.05 14.97 20.94
CA ASN A 16 -8.61 15.68 19.73
C ASN A 16 -8.38 17.19 19.93
N ARG A 17 -8.92 17.79 21.00
CA ARG A 17 -8.69 19.22 21.32
C ARG A 17 -7.29 19.53 21.85
N THR A 18 -6.53 18.52 22.28
CA THR A 18 -5.19 18.74 22.85
C THR A 18 -4.10 18.18 21.92
N PRO A 19 -3.70 18.94 20.89
CA PRO A 19 -2.61 18.52 20.01
C PRO A 19 -1.27 18.55 20.75
N ALA A 20 -0.37 17.63 20.40
CA ALA A 20 1.00 17.62 20.91
C ALA A 20 1.88 18.47 19.99
N ILE A 21 2.41 19.58 20.52
CA ILE A 21 3.47 20.33 19.82
C ILE A 21 4.74 19.49 19.87
N LEU A 22 5.29 19.19 18.69
CA LEU A 22 6.50 18.38 18.59
C LEU A 22 7.73 19.28 18.61
N LEU A 23 7.92 20.08 17.56
CA LEU A 23 9.17 20.80 17.29
C LEU A 23 8.94 21.99 16.36
N THR A 24 9.72 23.06 16.57
CA THR A 24 9.87 24.12 15.57
C THR A 24 10.86 23.68 14.49
N ARG A 25 10.54 24.03 13.24
CA ARG A 25 11.29 23.70 12.02
C ARG A 25 11.30 24.92 11.12
N THR A 26 12.10 24.85 10.07
CA THR A 26 12.11 25.86 9.01
C THR A 26 11.87 25.20 7.67
N ILE A 27 11.28 25.95 6.74
CA ILE A 27 11.09 25.50 5.37
C ILE A 27 12.45 25.38 4.66
N ASP A 28 12.67 24.21 4.05
CA ASP A 28 13.86 23.92 3.26
C ASP A 28 13.86 24.64 1.90
N LYS A 29 14.90 24.41 1.09
CA LYS A 29 15.00 25.02 -0.25
C LYS A 29 13.89 24.54 -1.18
N ASP A 30 13.48 23.29 -1.05
CA ASP A 30 12.48 22.65 -1.92
C ASP A 30 11.04 22.93 -1.44
N HIS A 31 10.83 24.02 -0.69
CA HIS A 31 9.54 24.42 -0.14
C HIS A 31 8.86 23.35 0.75
N CYS A 32 9.64 22.40 1.25
CA CYS A 32 9.18 21.29 2.06
C CYS A 32 9.66 21.42 3.51
N ILE A 33 9.02 20.66 4.40
CA ILE A 33 9.38 20.54 5.80
C ILE A 33 10.03 19.17 5.99
N ARG A 34 11.27 19.15 6.46
CA ARG A 34 11.93 17.89 6.86
C ARG A 34 11.59 17.54 8.30
N PHE A 35 10.92 16.41 8.48
CA PHE A 35 10.54 15.87 9.79
C PHE A 35 10.73 14.34 9.80
N GLN A 36 11.29 13.78 10.88
CA GLN A 36 11.54 12.33 11.01
C GLN A 36 12.21 11.65 9.79
N SER A 37 13.21 12.29 9.15
CA SER A 37 13.91 11.77 7.95
C SER A 37 13.03 11.61 6.69
N LYS A 38 11.88 12.28 6.69
CA LYS A 38 10.93 12.38 5.60
C LYS A 38 10.69 13.85 5.23
N TYR A 39 10.18 14.05 4.02
CA TYR A 39 9.85 15.37 3.50
C TYR A 39 8.34 15.50 3.39
N TYR A 40 7.83 16.67 3.75
CA TYR A 40 6.40 16.95 3.75
C TYR A 40 6.10 18.27 3.05
N PHE A 41 5.02 18.32 2.29
CA PHE A 41 4.46 19.58 1.81
C PHE A 41 3.32 20.03 2.74
N PRO A 42 3.23 21.34 3.04
CA PRO A 42 2.05 21.89 3.67
C PRO A 42 0.91 21.96 2.65
N VAL A 43 -0.25 21.44 3.04
CA VAL A 43 -1.44 21.27 2.22
C VAL A 43 -2.62 21.95 2.91
N THR A 44 -3.44 22.63 2.12
CA THR A 44 -4.67 23.28 2.61
C THR A 44 -5.77 22.24 2.85
N GLU A 45 -6.86 22.65 3.49
CA GLU A 45 -8.05 21.79 3.67
C GLU A 45 -8.61 21.27 2.33
N ASN A 46 -8.38 21.99 1.23
CA ASN A 46 -8.81 21.61 -0.11
C ASN A 46 -7.91 20.56 -0.79
N GLY A 47 -6.77 20.19 -0.17
CA GLY A 47 -5.78 19.32 -0.78
C GLY A 47 -4.73 20.04 -1.66
N ASP A 48 -4.81 21.36 -1.78
CA ASP A 48 -3.84 22.13 -2.56
C ASP A 48 -2.52 22.32 -1.80
N ARG A 49 -1.40 21.99 -2.45
CA ARG A 49 -0.04 22.22 -1.92
C ARG A 49 0.29 23.70 -1.90
N ARG A 50 0.80 24.15 -0.75
CA ARG A 50 1.28 25.53 -0.53
C ARG A 50 2.80 25.57 -0.52
N TYR A 51 3.36 26.57 -1.20
CA TYR A 51 4.80 26.77 -1.27
C TYR A 51 5.17 28.05 -0.51
N PHE A 52 6.08 27.91 0.45
CA PHE A 52 6.55 29.01 1.30
C PHE A 52 7.99 29.36 0.98
N THR A 53 8.40 30.58 1.30
CA THR A 53 9.79 30.99 1.11
C THR A 53 10.72 30.19 2.03
N ARG A 54 11.94 29.94 1.55
CA ARG A 54 12.98 29.26 2.32
C ARG A 54 13.21 29.98 3.66
N LYS A 55 13.49 29.22 4.73
CA LYS A 55 13.71 29.72 6.10
C LYS A 55 12.49 30.37 6.74
N THR A 56 11.29 30.12 6.22
CA THR A 56 10.06 30.45 6.96
C THR A 56 9.98 29.55 8.17
N ASP A 57 9.72 30.12 9.35
CA ASP A 57 9.53 29.37 10.58
C ASP A 57 8.19 28.64 10.55
N CYS A 58 8.21 27.38 10.99
CA CYS A 58 7.01 26.55 11.08
C CYS A 58 7.06 25.69 12.35
N MET A 59 5.90 25.42 12.93
CA MET A 59 5.78 24.52 14.08
C MET A 59 5.08 23.23 13.64
N VAL A 60 5.74 22.09 13.86
CA VAL A 60 5.16 20.78 13.59
C VAL A 60 4.36 20.33 14.81
N ILE A 61 3.12 19.93 14.56
CA ILE A 61 2.12 19.54 15.55
C ILE A 61 1.64 18.14 15.17
N GLU A 62 1.64 17.23 16.14
CA GLU A 62 1.02 15.91 15.99
C GLU A 62 -0.37 15.97 16.61
N SER A 63 -1.38 15.74 15.77
CA SER A 63 -2.74 15.52 16.24
C SER A 63 -2.85 14.15 16.88
N PHE A 64 -3.86 13.96 17.73
CA PHE A 64 -4.15 12.67 18.35
C PHE A 64 -4.43 11.56 17.31
N ASP A 65 -5.00 11.92 16.16
CA ASP A 65 -5.22 11.04 15.02
C ASP A 65 -3.93 10.63 14.27
N ARG A 66 -2.75 10.95 14.84
CA ARG A 66 -1.42 10.72 14.27
C ARG A 66 -1.19 11.41 12.92
N GLN A 67 -1.95 12.47 12.67
CA GLN A 67 -1.74 13.35 11.54
C GLN A 67 -0.76 14.45 11.93
N PHE A 68 0.10 14.81 10.99
CA PHE A 68 1.03 15.93 11.17
C PHE A 68 0.44 17.19 10.58
N LEU A 69 0.44 18.25 11.38
CA LEU A 69 0.04 19.60 11.01
C LEU A 69 1.25 20.53 11.11
N ALA A 70 1.33 21.51 10.22
CA ALA A 70 2.30 22.58 10.27
C ALA A 70 1.57 23.90 10.55
N ASN A 71 1.92 24.58 11.63
CA ASN A 71 1.55 25.98 11.83
C ASN A 71 2.62 26.86 11.17
N ILE A 72 2.21 27.65 10.17
CA ILE A 72 3.05 28.59 9.44
C ILE A 72 2.34 29.94 9.42
N ALA A 73 2.96 30.96 10.03
CA ALA A 73 2.37 32.30 10.14
C ALA A 73 0.92 32.30 10.68
N ASP A 74 0.72 31.60 11.81
CA ASP A 74 -0.56 31.44 12.51
C ASP A 74 -1.67 30.74 11.72
N LYS A 75 -1.30 30.02 10.66
CA LYS A 75 -2.21 29.19 9.86
C LYS A 75 -1.79 27.74 9.90
N LEU A 76 -2.78 26.86 10.10
CA LEU A 76 -2.57 25.42 10.11
C LEU A 76 -2.65 24.86 8.69
N TYR A 77 -1.74 23.94 8.39
CA TYR A 77 -1.67 23.19 7.14
C TYR A 77 -1.49 21.72 7.45
N LEU A 78 -2.11 20.84 6.67
CA LEU A 78 -1.86 19.40 6.73
C LEU A 78 -0.50 19.08 6.11
N MET A 79 0.25 18.13 6.66
CA MET A 79 1.53 17.71 6.11
C MET A 79 1.36 16.44 5.25
N GLU A 80 1.51 16.58 3.93
CA GLU A 80 1.48 15.46 2.99
C GLU A 80 2.90 14.93 2.78
N GLU A 81 3.12 13.63 3.04
CA GLU A 81 4.43 12.99 2.85
C GLU A 81 4.80 12.89 1.37
N VAL A 82 6.01 13.34 1.04
CA VAL A 82 6.58 13.19 -0.30
C VAL A 82 7.27 11.82 -0.39
N PRO A 83 6.83 10.93 -1.30
CA PRO A 83 7.51 9.67 -1.52
C PRO A 83 8.94 9.91 -1.98
N LYS A 84 9.91 9.19 -1.41
CA LYS A 84 11.34 9.32 -1.77
C LYS A 84 11.64 8.91 -3.21
N HIS A 85 10.80 8.05 -3.77
CA HIS A 85 10.95 7.46 -5.09
C HIS A 85 9.56 7.18 -5.65
N GLU A 86 9.33 7.59 -6.89
CA GLU A 86 8.17 7.12 -7.65
C GLU A 86 8.48 5.70 -8.12
N LEU A 87 7.61 4.73 -7.83
CA LEU A 87 7.80 3.33 -8.22
C LEU A 87 7.75 3.11 -9.74
N VAL A 88 7.18 4.07 -10.48
CA VAL A 88 7.01 4.04 -11.92
C VAL A 88 7.27 5.44 -12.46
N SER A 89 8.25 5.60 -13.33
CA SER A 89 8.50 6.83 -14.08
C SER A 89 7.56 6.90 -15.28
N LYS A 90 6.80 7.99 -15.41
CA LYS A 90 5.91 8.20 -16.56
C LYS A 90 6.67 8.35 -17.87
N GLU A 91 7.88 8.88 -17.80
CA GLU A 91 8.73 9.17 -18.96
C GLU A 91 9.60 7.97 -19.37
N PHE A 92 10.06 7.17 -18.41
CA PHE A 92 11.03 6.09 -18.66
C PHE A 92 10.43 4.69 -18.59
N ASP A 93 9.43 4.45 -17.74
CA ASP A 93 8.82 3.12 -17.67
C ASP A 93 7.78 2.96 -18.77
N ALA A 94 7.85 1.82 -19.46
CA ALA A 94 6.87 1.47 -20.47
C ALA A 94 5.46 1.47 -19.86
N PRO A 95 4.43 2.00 -20.56
CA PRO A 95 3.05 1.94 -20.10
C PRO A 95 2.73 0.51 -19.69
N LYS A 96 2.25 0.34 -18.45
CA LYS A 96 1.90 -0.96 -17.88
C LYS A 96 0.98 -1.65 -18.88
N GLU A 97 1.51 -2.64 -19.61
CA GLU A 97 0.75 -3.32 -20.66
C GLU A 97 -0.55 -3.82 -20.01
N ALA A 98 -1.70 -3.46 -20.59
CA ALA A 98 -2.98 -3.99 -20.15
C ALA A 98 -2.86 -5.51 -19.98
N PRO A 99 -3.45 -6.11 -18.93
CA PRO A 99 -3.23 -7.51 -18.60
C PRO A 99 -3.41 -8.34 -19.87
N LYS A 100 -2.31 -8.92 -20.36
CA LYS A 100 -2.32 -9.70 -21.59
C LYS A 100 -3.41 -10.74 -21.44
N LYS A 101 -4.46 -10.67 -22.29
CA LYS A 101 -5.51 -11.68 -22.33
C LYS A 101 -4.81 -13.04 -22.36
N GLU A 102 -5.02 -13.84 -21.32
CA GLU A 102 -4.41 -15.16 -21.22
C GLU A 102 -4.73 -15.91 -22.51
N LYS A 103 -3.69 -16.25 -23.28
CA LYS A 103 -3.88 -17.03 -24.51
C LYS A 103 -4.54 -18.33 -24.08
N LYS A 104 -5.70 -18.65 -24.68
CA LYS A 104 -6.39 -19.91 -24.42
C LYS A 104 -5.38 -21.04 -24.58
N LYS A 105 -5.16 -21.80 -23.50
CA LYS A 105 -4.27 -22.97 -23.52
C LYS A 105 -4.81 -23.94 -24.56
N HIS A 106 -4.01 -24.28 -25.57
CA HIS A 106 -4.43 -25.23 -26.60
C HIS A 106 -4.57 -26.62 -25.95
N ILE A 107 -5.79 -27.15 -25.95
CA ILE A 107 -6.06 -28.55 -25.61
C ILE A 107 -6.04 -29.33 -26.92
N PRO A 108 -5.11 -30.28 -27.14
CA PRO A 108 -5.05 -31.03 -28.37
C PRO A 108 -6.25 -31.98 -28.47
N PRO A 109 -6.79 -32.21 -29.69
CA PRO A 109 -7.92 -33.11 -29.90
C PRO A 109 -7.61 -34.54 -29.43
N MET A 110 -8.66 -35.25 -28.99
CA MET A 110 -8.54 -36.60 -28.44
C MET A 110 -7.90 -37.60 -29.41
N ASN A 111 -8.11 -37.40 -30.72
CA ASN A 111 -7.63 -38.28 -31.80
C ASN A 111 -6.17 -38.05 -32.22
N HIS A 112 -5.34 -37.42 -31.39
CA HIS A 112 -3.92 -37.29 -31.72
C HIS A 112 -3.17 -38.63 -31.58
N PRO A 113 -2.33 -39.02 -32.56
CA PRO A 113 -1.65 -40.33 -32.57
C PRO A 113 -0.90 -40.66 -31.28
N TRP A 114 -0.17 -39.70 -30.71
CA TRP A 114 0.64 -39.87 -29.50
C TRP A 114 -0.14 -40.07 -28.19
N ARG A 115 -1.47 -39.84 -28.18
CA ARG A 115 -2.30 -39.96 -26.97
C ARG A 115 -2.96 -41.34 -26.86
N LYS A 116 -3.03 -42.09 -27.97
CA LYS A 116 -3.66 -43.42 -28.01
C LYS A 116 -2.98 -44.41 -27.06
N ASP A 117 -1.65 -44.50 -27.13
CA ASP A 117 -0.88 -45.46 -26.32
C ASP A 117 -0.94 -45.11 -24.83
N SER A 118 -0.88 -43.81 -24.50
CA SER A 118 -0.99 -43.35 -23.12
C SER A 118 -2.39 -43.62 -22.54
N PHE A 119 -3.45 -43.50 -23.34
CA PHE A 119 -4.82 -43.82 -22.91
C PHE A 119 -5.03 -45.33 -22.75
N ALA A 120 -4.50 -46.13 -23.69
CA ALA A 120 -4.56 -47.59 -23.61
C ALA A 120 -3.86 -48.12 -22.34
N ASN A 121 -2.66 -47.60 -22.04
CA ASN A 121 -1.93 -47.95 -20.81
C ASN A 121 -2.67 -47.50 -19.55
N TYR A 122 -3.32 -46.33 -19.56
CA TYR A 122 -4.15 -45.88 -18.45
C TYR A 122 -5.36 -46.78 -18.23
N ALA A 123 -6.10 -47.14 -19.30
CA ALA A 123 -7.26 -48.02 -19.23
C ALA A 123 -6.91 -49.42 -18.71
N ALA A 124 -5.79 -49.99 -19.18
CA ALA A 124 -5.27 -51.26 -18.67
C ALA A 124 -4.89 -51.18 -17.18
N LYS A 125 -4.31 -50.07 -16.74
CA LYS A 125 -3.98 -49.85 -15.33
C LYS A 125 -5.23 -49.71 -14.45
N GLN A 126 -6.31 -49.13 -14.97
CA GLN A 126 -7.60 -49.04 -14.26
C GLN A 126 -8.31 -50.40 -14.15
N SER A 127 -8.20 -51.27 -15.16
CA SER A 127 -8.79 -52.63 -15.09
C SER A 127 -8.07 -53.53 -14.08
N THR A 128 -6.75 -53.40 -13.92
CA THR A 128 -5.98 -54.14 -12.91
C THR A 128 -6.39 -53.81 -11.47
N VAL A 129 -6.79 -52.57 -11.19
CA VAL A 129 -7.19 -52.15 -9.83
C VAL A 129 -8.55 -52.74 -9.42
N VAL A 130 -9.45 -53.01 -10.37
CA VAL A 130 -10.76 -53.59 -10.07
C VAL A 130 -10.66 -55.09 -9.76
N VAL A 131 -9.71 -55.82 -10.36
CA VAL A 131 -9.54 -57.26 -10.12
C VAL A 131 -8.94 -57.53 -8.73
N LEU A 132 -7.99 -56.70 -8.27
CA LEU A 132 -7.34 -56.88 -6.97
C LEU A 132 -8.24 -56.60 -5.75
N MET A 133 -9.46 -56.11 -5.96
CA MET A 133 -10.43 -55.85 -4.88
C MET A 133 -11.45 -56.97 -4.70
N PHE A 134 -11.41 -58.03 -5.52
CA PHE A 134 -12.31 -59.19 -5.42
C PHE A 134 -11.60 -60.50 -5.01
N ASP A 135 -10.26 -60.52 -4.93
CA ASP A 135 -9.47 -61.72 -4.58
C ASP A 135 -8.92 -61.66 -3.14
N TYR A 136 -9.74 -61.24 -2.17
CA TYR A 136 -9.42 -61.40 -0.74
C TYR A 136 -10.51 -62.25 -0.09
N HIS A 137 -10.33 -63.57 -0.12
CA HIS A 137 -11.16 -64.53 0.62
C HIS A 137 -10.28 -65.42 1.49
#